data_AF-B9EBN6-F1
#
_entry.id   AF-B9EBN6-F1
#
_cell.length_a   1.000
_cell.length_b   1.000
_cell.length_c   1.000
_cell.angle_alpha   90.00
_cell.angle_beta   90.00
_cell.angle_gamma   90.00
#
_symmetry.space_group_name_H-M   'P 1'
#
loop_
_entity.id
_entity.type
_entity.pdbx_description
1 polymer ?
#
loop_
_entity_poly.entity_id
_entity_poly.type
_entity_poly.pdbx_seq_one_letter_code
_entity_poly.pdbx_strand_id
1 'polypeptide(L)'
;MANINEDYLDEYLNGYKEIIKLNFNHIKEHHDEAFPLLKYSNYLSYCILKFNDKQFFYETALLIVDNHNFEKLEYDFTDIEPSEYEKVVDFSNYERIEKFIEIKFPELVKHKIFIIEKFYSKIFSKDKGGLRAEKDYDNWRTENKTKVDSYNHETISPYSHLDYEGLIRSFNAKGFNDDFKYQMDQAEECYKRKLYLPAAATLSVALETVLIALCKRENIKIDNNTMLNYLGEELRNRNVINYRLAKRIDITYSLRNSLAHSNKGEVAKADCEIILNSIRTIIDNYF
;
A
#
# COMPACT_ATOMS: atom_id res chain seq x y z
N MET A 1 -28.38 -31.83 -2.21
CA MET A 1 -27.08 -31.45 -1.63
C MET A 1 -26.67 -30.17 -2.32
N ALA A 2 -26.70 -29.05 -1.61
CA ALA A 2 -26.50 -27.73 -2.19
C ALA A 2 -25.02 -27.57 -2.59
N ASN A 3 -24.78 -27.33 -3.89
CA ASN A 3 -23.53 -26.76 -4.39
C ASN A 3 -23.46 -25.32 -3.86
N ILE A 4 -22.86 -25.13 -2.68
CA ILE A 4 -22.31 -23.83 -2.31
C ILE A 4 -20.94 -23.80 -2.97
N ASN A 5 -20.86 -23.10 -4.10
CA ASN A 5 -19.59 -22.66 -4.66
C ASN A 5 -19.10 -21.57 -3.69
N GLU A 6 -18.50 -21.99 -2.58
CA GLU A 6 -17.91 -21.14 -1.57
C GLU A 6 -16.63 -20.57 -2.20
N ASP A 7 -16.71 -19.35 -2.73
CA ASP A 7 -15.50 -18.61 -3.09
C ASP A 7 -14.77 -18.28 -1.78
N TYR A 8 -13.79 -19.11 -1.43
CA TYR A 8 -13.02 -19.00 -0.20
C TYR A 8 -12.37 -17.62 -0.07
N LEU A 9 -11.96 -17.02 -1.19
CA LEU A 9 -11.37 -15.69 -1.20
C LEU A 9 -12.42 -14.63 -0.87
N ASP A 10 -13.63 -14.73 -1.42
CA ASP A 10 -14.72 -13.80 -1.07
C ASP A 10 -15.07 -13.88 0.42
N GLU A 11 -15.20 -15.08 0.98
CA GLU A 11 -15.46 -15.23 2.41
C GLU A 11 -14.32 -14.64 3.26
N TYR A 12 -13.08 -14.93 2.88
CA TYR A 12 -11.88 -14.38 3.53
C TYR A 12 -11.88 -12.85 3.49
N LEU A 13 -12.07 -12.26 2.32
CA LEU A 13 -12.10 -10.81 2.13
C LEU A 13 -13.27 -10.17 2.87
N ASN A 14 -14.42 -10.84 2.95
CA ASN A 14 -15.57 -10.36 3.72
C ASN A 14 -15.25 -10.31 5.22
N GLY A 15 -14.67 -11.36 5.78
CA GLY A 15 -14.23 -11.37 7.18
C GLY A 15 -13.17 -10.32 7.47
N TYR A 16 -12.20 -10.15 6.56
CA TYR A 16 -11.20 -9.10 6.64
C TYR A 16 -11.85 -7.70 6.66
N LYS A 17 -12.75 -7.44 5.71
CA LYS A 17 -13.45 -6.16 5.55
C LYS A 17 -14.33 -5.81 6.76
N GLU A 18 -14.99 -6.78 7.37
CA GLU A 18 -15.82 -6.58 8.57
C GLU A 18 -14.98 -6.07 9.74
N ILE A 19 -13.87 -6.74 10.05
CA ILE A 19 -12.98 -6.34 11.14
C ILE A 19 -12.33 -4.97 10.87
N ILE A 20 -11.89 -4.70 9.64
CA ILE A 20 -11.36 -3.38 9.28
C ILE A 20 -12.42 -2.29 9.52
N LYS A 21 -13.66 -2.49 9.06
CA LYS A 21 -14.73 -1.50 9.29
C LYS A 21 -15.03 -1.26 10.77
N LEU A 22 -14.94 -2.29 11.60
CA LEU A 22 -15.14 -2.18 13.05
C LEU A 22 -14.00 -1.39 13.72
N ASN A 23 -12.75 -1.71 13.40
CA ASN A 23 -11.57 -1.12 14.04
C ASN A 23 -11.19 0.26 13.47
N PHE A 24 -11.59 0.58 12.23
CA PHE A 24 -11.21 1.81 11.50
C PHE A 24 -12.37 2.76 11.23
N ASN A 25 -13.49 2.69 11.95
CA ASN A 25 -14.65 3.58 11.75
C ASN A 25 -14.35 5.10 11.73
N HIS A 26 -13.16 5.53 12.18
CA HIS A 26 -12.66 6.90 12.20
C HIS A 26 -11.89 7.32 10.93
N ILE A 27 -11.52 6.40 10.03
CA ILE A 27 -10.75 6.68 8.79
C ILE A 27 -11.60 6.38 7.52
N LYS A 28 -12.91 6.65 7.60
CA LYS A 28 -13.93 6.19 6.63
C LYS A 28 -13.63 6.42 5.15
N GLU A 29 -12.89 7.46 4.79
CA GLU A 29 -12.75 7.87 3.39
C GLU A 29 -11.74 7.01 2.59
N HIS A 30 -10.88 6.20 3.23
CA HIS A 30 -9.79 5.49 2.53
C HIS A 30 -9.55 4.04 2.98
N HIS A 31 -10.57 3.34 3.52
CA HIS A 31 -10.39 1.95 3.99
C HIS A 31 -9.88 1.01 2.87
N ASP A 32 -10.47 1.10 1.69
CA ASP A 32 -10.13 0.20 0.60
C ASP A 32 -8.72 0.51 0.02
N GLU A 33 -8.22 1.74 0.16
CA GLU A 33 -6.87 2.13 -0.28
C GLU A 33 -5.78 1.77 0.75
N ALA A 34 -6.12 1.80 2.05
CA ALA A 34 -5.15 1.67 3.13
C ALA A 34 -4.70 0.24 3.41
N PHE A 35 -5.54 -0.76 3.11
CA PHE A 35 -5.22 -2.18 3.35
C PHE A 35 -4.97 -2.90 2.03
N PRO A 36 -3.78 -3.49 1.78
CA PRO A 36 -3.43 -4.09 0.52
C PRO A 36 -4.41 -5.19 0.07
N LEU A 37 -4.94 -6.01 0.99
CA LEU A 37 -5.95 -7.02 0.66
C LEU A 37 -7.25 -6.42 0.11
N LEU A 38 -7.68 -5.26 0.62
CA LEU A 38 -8.86 -4.56 0.09
C LEU A 38 -8.51 -3.82 -1.20
N LYS A 39 -7.36 -3.14 -1.23
CA LYS A 39 -6.87 -2.37 -2.38
C LYS A 39 -6.73 -3.22 -3.63
N TYR A 40 -6.17 -4.41 -3.46
CA TYR A 40 -5.89 -5.33 -4.56
C TYR A 40 -6.96 -6.39 -4.72
N SER A 41 -8.08 -6.34 -3.99
CA SER A 41 -9.13 -7.37 -3.99
C SER A 41 -9.52 -7.89 -5.39
N ASN A 42 -9.71 -6.98 -6.35
CA ASN A 42 -10.05 -7.32 -7.75
C ASN A 42 -8.93 -7.99 -8.56
N TYR A 43 -7.72 -7.99 -8.04
CA TYR A 43 -6.52 -8.58 -8.65
C TYR A 43 -6.04 -9.81 -7.88
N LEU A 44 -6.70 -10.18 -6.78
CA LEU A 44 -6.32 -11.35 -6.00
C LEU A 44 -6.83 -12.63 -6.66
N SER A 45 -6.00 -13.65 -6.54
CA SER A 45 -6.33 -15.04 -6.85
C SER A 45 -5.97 -15.89 -5.66
N TYR A 46 -6.52 -17.11 -5.60
CA TYR A 46 -6.17 -18.03 -4.53
C TYR A 46 -6.09 -19.48 -5.01
N CYS A 47 -5.39 -20.29 -4.23
CA CYS A 47 -5.51 -21.74 -4.27
C CYS A 47 -5.40 -22.33 -2.86
N ILE A 48 -5.87 -23.57 -2.73
CA ILE A 48 -5.84 -24.34 -1.49
C ILE A 48 -4.76 -25.42 -1.64
N LEU A 49 -3.89 -25.51 -0.64
CA LEU A 49 -2.83 -26.52 -0.59
C LEU A 49 -3.15 -27.50 0.54
N LYS A 50 -3.21 -28.79 0.24
CA LYS A 50 -3.43 -29.85 1.24
C LYS A 50 -2.11 -30.52 1.60
N PHE A 51 -1.91 -30.81 2.87
CA PHE A 51 -0.67 -31.38 3.39
C PHE A 51 -0.94 -32.53 4.35
N ASN A 52 0.07 -33.38 4.52
CA ASN A 52 0.10 -34.38 5.58
C ASN A 52 0.49 -33.73 6.91
N ASP A 53 -0.40 -33.78 7.91
CA ASP A 53 -0.19 -33.20 9.23
C ASP A 53 1.04 -33.76 9.95
N LYS A 54 1.40 -35.02 9.71
CA LYS A 54 2.60 -35.65 10.28
C LYS A 54 3.89 -35.03 9.75
N GLN A 55 3.87 -34.46 8.55
CA GLN A 55 5.02 -33.83 7.91
C GLN A 55 5.02 -32.30 8.15
N PHE A 56 3.87 -31.66 7.95
CA PHE A 56 3.75 -30.20 7.88
C PHE A 56 3.00 -29.53 9.04
N PHE A 57 2.57 -30.30 10.03
CA PHE A 57 1.83 -29.88 11.23
C PHE A 57 0.44 -29.30 10.98
N TYR A 58 0.27 -28.53 9.90
CA TYR A 58 -1.02 -28.07 9.38
C TYR A 58 -1.45 -28.95 8.20
N GLU A 59 -2.75 -29.19 8.08
CA GLU A 59 -3.35 -30.02 7.02
C GLU A 59 -3.67 -29.22 5.76
N THR A 60 -3.80 -27.90 5.88
CA THR A 60 -4.22 -27.05 4.78
C THR A 60 -3.57 -25.67 4.87
N ALA A 61 -3.26 -25.09 3.70
CA ALA A 61 -2.94 -23.68 3.58
C ALA A 61 -3.77 -23.01 2.48
N LEU A 62 -4.17 -21.77 2.70
CA LEU A 62 -4.73 -20.88 1.71
C LEU A 62 -3.62 -19.97 1.22
N LEU A 63 -3.38 -20.01 -0.08
CA LEU A 63 -2.42 -19.15 -0.75
C LEU A 63 -3.18 -18.04 -1.48
N ILE A 64 -2.90 -16.77 -1.16
CA ILE A 64 -3.51 -15.60 -1.81
C ILE A 64 -2.42 -14.78 -2.48
N VAL A 65 -2.58 -14.51 -3.78
CA VAL A 65 -1.57 -13.84 -4.61
C VAL A 65 -2.21 -12.82 -5.56
N ASP A 66 -1.62 -11.64 -5.67
CA ASP A 66 -2.08 -10.62 -6.64
C ASP A 66 -1.61 -10.92 -8.06
N ASN A 67 -2.41 -10.60 -9.08
CA ASN A 67 -2.05 -10.69 -10.50
C ASN A 67 -1.47 -12.06 -10.93
N HIS A 68 -1.92 -13.14 -10.27
CA HIS A 68 -1.55 -14.51 -10.60
C HIS A 68 -2.77 -15.31 -11.05
N ASN A 69 -2.55 -16.32 -11.88
CA ASN A 69 -3.60 -17.25 -12.32
C ASN A 69 -3.14 -18.66 -12.00
N PHE A 70 -3.71 -19.25 -10.95
CA PHE A 70 -3.46 -20.64 -10.61
C PHE A 70 -4.06 -21.58 -11.65
N GLU A 71 -3.33 -22.63 -12.03
CA GLU A 71 -3.84 -23.66 -12.93
C GLU A 71 -4.97 -24.48 -12.27
N LYS A 72 -4.93 -24.61 -10.94
CA LYS A 72 -5.88 -25.36 -10.13
C LYS A 72 -6.27 -24.57 -8.89
N LEU A 73 -7.52 -24.72 -8.47
CA LEU A 73 -8.00 -24.20 -7.18
C LEU A 73 -7.44 -25.01 -6.00
N GLU A 74 -7.02 -26.25 -6.22
CA GLU A 74 -6.51 -27.14 -5.19
C GLU A 74 -5.27 -27.89 -5.67
N TYR A 75 -4.23 -27.92 -4.82
CA TYR A 75 -3.03 -28.73 -4.99
C TYR A 75 -2.89 -29.67 -3.79
N ASP A 76 -2.70 -30.96 -4.05
CA ASP A 76 -2.58 -31.98 -3.02
C ASP A 76 -1.11 -32.39 -2.84
N PHE A 77 -0.60 -32.14 -1.64
CA PHE A 77 0.73 -32.50 -1.16
C PHE A 77 0.67 -33.42 0.07
N THR A 78 -0.39 -34.23 0.19
CA THR A 78 -0.52 -35.23 1.26
C THR A 78 0.40 -36.43 1.07
N ASP A 79 0.82 -36.70 -0.16
CA ASP A 79 1.74 -37.78 -0.54
C ASP A 79 2.94 -37.22 -1.33
N ILE A 80 3.76 -36.41 -0.66
CA ILE A 80 4.98 -35.88 -1.27
C ILE A 80 6.13 -36.88 -1.18
N GLU A 81 6.97 -36.87 -2.21
CA GLU A 81 8.19 -37.67 -2.25
C GLU A 81 9.12 -37.31 -1.08
N PRO A 82 9.77 -38.29 -0.43
CA PRO A 82 10.69 -38.04 0.68
C PRO A 82 11.76 -36.99 0.36
N SER A 83 12.30 -37.02 -0.86
CA SER A 83 13.30 -36.06 -1.34
C SER A 83 12.80 -34.60 -1.40
N GLU A 84 11.49 -34.38 -1.45
CA GLU A 84 10.91 -33.04 -1.40
C GLU A 84 10.69 -32.58 0.04
N TYR A 85 10.30 -33.51 0.92
CA TYR A 85 10.16 -33.24 2.35
C TYR A 85 11.51 -32.96 3.02
N GLU A 86 12.57 -33.67 2.61
CA GLU A 86 13.95 -33.47 3.10
C GLU A 86 14.43 -32.02 2.93
N LYS A 87 13.94 -31.30 1.91
CA LYS A 87 14.31 -29.89 1.69
C LYS A 87 13.79 -28.95 2.76
N VAL A 88 12.79 -29.38 3.54
CA VAL A 88 12.11 -28.55 4.54
C VAL A 88 12.17 -29.12 5.96
N VAL A 89 12.65 -30.36 6.16
CA VAL A 89 12.59 -31.05 7.45
C VAL A 89 13.35 -30.33 8.57
N ASP A 90 14.45 -29.65 8.22
CA ASP A 90 15.31 -28.92 9.15
C ASP A 90 14.70 -27.60 9.65
N PHE A 91 13.62 -27.12 9.00
CA PHE A 91 12.89 -25.95 9.47
C PHE A 91 11.91 -26.31 10.58
N SER A 92 11.56 -25.32 11.40
CA SER A 92 10.57 -25.51 12.47
C SER A 92 9.22 -25.93 11.89
N ASN A 93 8.43 -26.70 12.66
CA ASN A 93 7.09 -27.14 12.22
C ASN A 93 6.21 -25.96 11.76
N TYR A 94 6.43 -24.77 12.31
CA TYR A 94 5.70 -23.57 11.95
C TYR A 94 6.11 -22.96 10.61
N GLU A 95 7.34 -23.18 10.13
CA GLU A 95 7.91 -22.55 8.93
C GLU A 95 7.94 -23.48 7.71
N ARG A 96 7.75 -24.79 7.93
CA ARG A 96 7.88 -25.81 6.86
C ARG A 96 6.99 -25.55 5.66
N ILE A 97 5.73 -25.14 5.89
CA ILE A 97 4.79 -24.84 4.82
C ILE A 97 5.26 -23.62 4.03
N GLU A 98 5.68 -22.53 4.69
CA GLU A 98 6.21 -21.37 3.97
C GLU A 98 7.39 -21.76 3.09
N LYS A 99 8.36 -22.50 3.63
CA LYS A 99 9.55 -22.93 2.87
C LYS A 99 9.24 -23.89 1.75
N PHE A 100 8.28 -24.79 1.95
CA PHE A 100 7.85 -25.69 0.89
C PHE A 100 7.20 -24.93 -0.26
N ILE A 101 6.33 -23.96 0.04
CA ILE A 101 5.68 -23.13 -0.97
C ILE A 101 6.72 -22.27 -1.71
N GLU A 102 7.67 -21.65 -1.02
CA GLU A 102 8.76 -20.88 -1.64
C GLU A 102 9.60 -21.74 -2.62
N ILE A 103 9.83 -23.02 -2.30
CA ILE A 103 10.58 -23.94 -3.17
C ILE A 103 9.74 -24.41 -4.37
N LYS A 104 8.45 -24.69 -4.14
CA LYS A 104 7.54 -25.19 -5.18
C LYS A 104 7.08 -24.12 -6.15
N PHE A 105 6.91 -22.90 -5.65
CA PHE A 105 6.38 -21.75 -6.38
C PHE A 105 7.28 -20.52 -6.19
N PRO A 106 8.57 -20.60 -6.58
CA PRO A 106 9.55 -19.54 -6.34
C PRO A 106 9.20 -18.21 -7.03
N GLU A 107 8.41 -18.26 -8.09
CA GLU A 107 7.92 -17.09 -8.82
C GLU A 107 6.95 -16.24 -7.97
N LEU A 108 6.19 -16.86 -7.07
CA LEU A 108 5.14 -16.18 -6.30
C LEU A 108 5.69 -15.24 -5.24
N VAL A 109 6.91 -15.48 -4.76
CA VAL A 109 7.57 -14.67 -3.71
C VAL A 109 7.80 -13.22 -4.16
N LYS A 110 7.80 -12.95 -5.46
CA LYS A 110 8.04 -11.61 -6.04
C LYS A 110 6.77 -10.75 -6.12
N HIS A 111 5.61 -11.34 -5.87
CA HIS A 111 4.33 -10.65 -5.95
C HIS A 111 4.16 -9.64 -4.82
N LYS A 112 3.36 -8.59 -5.05
CA LYS A 112 3.12 -7.54 -4.05
C LYS A 112 2.34 -8.12 -2.87
N ILE A 113 1.41 -9.02 -3.16
CA ILE A 113 0.65 -9.79 -2.18
C ILE A 113 1.04 -11.25 -2.36
N PHE A 114 1.62 -11.80 -1.30
CA PHE A 114 1.91 -13.22 -1.17
C PHE A 114 1.60 -13.63 0.26
N ILE A 115 0.42 -14.22 0.47
CA ILE A 115 -0.09 -14.55 1.79
C ILE A 115 -0.30 -16.06 1.88
N ILE A 116 0.23 -16.64 2.96
CA ILE A 116 0.06 -18.05 3.31
C ILE A 116 -0.68 -18.09 4.65
N GLU A 117 -1.93 -18.52 4.64
CA GLU A 117 -2.72 -18.75 5.85
C GLU A 117 -2.83 -20.25 6.12
N LYS A 118 -2.41 -20.69 7.31
CA LYS A 118 -2.26 -22.12 7.67
C LYS A 118 -3.38 -22.59 8.60
N PHE A 119 -3.82 -23.84 8.43
CA PHE A 119 -4.97 -24.41 9.15
C PHE A 119 -4.77 -25.87 9.56
N TYR A 120 -5.18 -26.21 10.78
CA TYR A 120 -5.19 -27.61 11.28
C TYR A 120 -6.46 -28.39 10.88
N SER A 121 -7.49 -27.72 10.34
CA SER A 121 -8.75 -28.34 9.87
C SER A 121 -9.58 -27.31 9.09
N LYS A 122 -10.78 -27.68 8.63
CA LYS A 122 -11.77 -26.78 7.99
C LYS A 122 -12.17 -25.64 8.94
N ILE A 123 -11.41 -24.56 8.96
CA ILE A 123 -11.81 -23.29 9.54
C ILE A 123 -12.55 -22.49 8.47
N PHE A 124 -13.61 -21.78 8.86
CA PHE A 124 -14.35 -20.89 7.98
C PHE A 124 -13.42 -19.79 7.47
N SER A 125 -13.35 -19.62 6.15
CA SER A 125 -12.43 -18.68 5.50
C SER A 125 -12.62 -17.25 6.01
N LYS A 126 -13.86 -16.91 6.35
CA LYS A 126 -14.26 -15.65 6.97
C LYS A 126 -13.52 -15.33 8.27
N ASP A 127 -13.48 -16.27 9.22
CA ASP A 127 -12.83 -16.03 10.53
C ASP A 127 -11.33 -15.75 10.35
N LYS A 128 -10.71 -16.38 9.37
CA LYS A 128 -9.29 -16.21 9.05
C LYS A 128 -9.00 -14.86 8.42
N GLY A 129 -9.87 -14.41 7.53
CA GLY A 129 -9.84 -13.03 7.06
C GLY A 129 -9.92 -12.03 8.22
N GLY A 130 -10.81 -12.28 9.18
CA GLY A 130 -10.94 -11.46 10.38
C GLY A 130 -9.68 -11.41 11.24
N LEU A 131 -9.12 -12.58 11.58
CA LEU A 131 -7.87 -12.68 12.36
C LEU A 131 -6.69 -12.00 11.64
N ARG A 132 -6.63 -12.10 10.31
CA ARG A 132 -5.61 -11.39 9.53
C ARG A 132 -5.76 -9.88 9.62
N ALA A 133 -6.99 -9.38 9.53
CA ALA A 133 -7.28 -7.96 9.71
C ALA A 133 -6.90 -7.47 11.12
N GLU A 134 -7.12 -8.26 12.17
CA GLU A 134 -6.65 -7.93 13.53
C GLU A 134 -5.14 -7.84 13.62
N LYS A 135 -4.41 -8.82 13.05
CA LYS A 135 -2.94 -8.81 13.00
C LYS A 135 -2.41 -7.59 12.25
N ASP A 136 -2.97 -7.31 11.08
CA ASP A 136 -2.60 -6.16 10.27
C ASP A 136 -2.89 -4.84 11.02
N TYR A 137 -4.02 -4.77 11.74
CA TYR A 137 -4.36 -3.64 12.60
C TYR A 137 -3.36 -3.45 13.74
N ASP A 138 -3.02 -4.51 14.48
CA ASP A 138 -2.11 -4.43 15.60
C ASP A 138 -0.69 -4.05 15.16
N ASN A 139 -0.25 -4.56 14.01
CA ASN A 139 1.01 -4.16 13.38
C ASN A 139 0.98 -2.66 13.04
N TRP A 140 -0.05 -2.20 12.30
CA TRP A 140 -0.22 -0.79 11.97
C TRP A 140 -0.29 0.10 13.21
N ARG A 141 -1.01 -0.32 14.25
CA ARG A 141 -1.18 0.43 15.50
C ARG A 141 0.14 0.53 16.27
N THR A 142 0.87 -0.57 16.35
CA THR A 142 2.19 -0.63 16.99
C THR A 142 3.18 0.25 16.25
N GLU A 143 3.21 0.15 14.91
CA GLU A 143 4.02 1.03 14.08
C GLU A 143 3.66 2.49 14.29
N ASN A 144 2.40 2.90 14.17
CA ASN A 144 2.01 4.31 14.32
C ASN A 144 2.29 4.90 15.71
N LYS A 145 2.30 4.08 16.77
CA LYS A 145 2.69 4.52 18.12
C LYS A 145 4.19 4.58 18.34
N THR A 146 4.98 3.89 17.51
CA THR A 146 6.43 3.89 17.62
C THR A 146 6.98 5.24 17.19
N LYS A 147 7.61 5.95 18.12
CA LYS A 147 8.24 7.25 17.86
C LYS A 147 9.29 7.13 16.75
N VAL A 148 9.42 8.18 15.93
CA VAL A 148 10.41 8.23 14.83
C VAL A 148 11.83 7.91 15.33
N ASP A 149 12.24 8.49 16.46
CA ASP A 149 13.59 8.30 17.02
C ASP A 149 13.89 6.86 17.50
N SER A 150 12.85 6.04 17.66
CA SER A 150 12.96 4.64 18.10
C SER A 150 12.57 3.65 17.01
N TYR A 151 12.34 4.13 15.78
CA TYR A 151 11.97 3.30 14.65
C TYR A 151 13.21 2.76 13.94
N ASN A 152 13.19 1.47 13.59
CA ASN A 152 14.19 0.94 12.68
C ASN A 152 13.85 1.40 11.26
N HIS A 153 14.59 2.38 10.74
CA HIS A 153 14.38 2.92 9.39
C HIS A 153 14.70 1.94 8.25
N GLU A 154 15.30 0.78 8.55
CA GLU A 154 15.40 -0.33 7.58
C GLU A 154 14.07 -1.07 7.43
N THR A 155 13.20 -1.00 8.44
CA THR A 155 11.86 -1.56 8.38
C THR A 155 11.00 -0.72 7.44
N ILE A 156 10.37 -1.38 6.49
CA ILE A 156 9.37 -0.79 5.60
C ILE A 156 8.02 -1.04 6.26
N SER A 157 7.28 0.03 6.58
CA SER A 157 5.88 -0.13 6.99
C SER A 157 5.11 -0.86 5.88
N PRO A 158 4.42 -1.97 6.19
CA PRO A 158 3.65 -2.72 5.20
C PRO A 158 2.41 -1.95 4.72
N TYR A 159 2.08 -0.83 5.36
CA TYR A 159 0.87 -0.06 5.12
C TYR A 159 1.17 1.42 4.92
N SER A 160 0.70 1.96 3.79
CA SER A 160 0.55 3.39 3.58
C SER A 160 -0.92 3.65 3.30
N HIS A 161 -1.57 4.45 4.14
CA HIS A 161 -2.94 4.91 3.86
C HIS A 161 -2.98 5.95 2.71
N LEU A 162 -1.80 6.33 2.22
CA LEU A 162 -1.59 7.27 1.14
C LEU A 162 -1.41 6.49 -0.17
N ASP A 163 -2.30 6.72 -1.14
CA ASP A 163 -2.32 6.02 -2.42
C ASP A 163 -1.37 6.65 -3.47
N TYR A 164 -0.07 6.44 -3.28
CA TYR A 164 0.96 6.90 -4.22
C TYR A 164 0.76 6.31 -5.62
N GLU A 165 0.54 5.00 -5.71
CA GLU A 165 0.38 4.29 -6.99
C GLU A 165 -0.84 4.79 -7.79
N GLY A 166 -1.99 5.02 -7.13
CA GLY A 166 -3.15 5.59 -7.79
C GLY A 166 -2.88 6.98 -8.35
N LEU A 167 -2.20 7.85 -7.58
CA LEU A 167 -1.82 9.19 -8.06
C LEU A 167 -0.87 9.15 -9.26
N ILE A 168 0.13 8.26 -9.24
CA ILE A 168 1.05 8.04 -10.36
C ILE A 168 0.27 7.63 -11.62
N ARG A 169 -0.70 6.74 -11.50
CA ARG A 169 -1.51 6.26 -12.62
C ARG A 169 -2.48 7.33 -13.15
N SER A 170 -3.06 8.14 -12.26
CA SER A 170 -4.01 9.19 -12.64
C SER A 170 -3.34 10.42 -13.24
N PHE A 171 -2.07 10.69 -12.92
CA PHE A 171 -1.36 11.81 -13.51
C PHE A 171 -0.96 11.53 -14.97
N ASN A 172 -1.61 12.24 -15.91
CA ASN A 172 -1.34 12.09 -17.34
C ASN A 172 -0.91 13.43 -17.98
N ALA A 173 0.34 13.83 -17.71
CA ALA A 173 0.96 15.04 -18.25
C ALA A 173 2.15 14.69 -19.14
N LYS A 174 2.00 14.88 -20.46
CA LYS A 174 3.05 14.59 -21.44
C LYS A 174 4.35 15.33 -21.09
N GLY A 175 5.43 14.57 -20.93
CA GLY A 175 6.76 15.09 -20.60
C GLY A 175 7.02 15.31 -19.10
N PHE A 176 6.10 14.91 -18.23
CA PHE A 176 6.26 15.00 -16.77
C PHE A 176 5.99 13.68 -16.02
N ASN A 177 5.36 12.70 -16.68
CA ASN A 177 4.98 11.44 -16.04
C ASN A 177 6.16 10.70 -15.40
N ASP A 178 7.31 10.63 -16.07
CA ASP A 178 8.48 9.91 -15.57
C ASP A 178 9.09 10.60 -14.33
N ASP A 179 9.23 11.92 -14.38
CA ASP A 179 9.72 12.72 -13.25
C ASP A 179 8.76 12.63 -12.06
N PHE A 180 7.45 12.75 -12.30
CA PHE A 180 6.44 12.63 -11.26
C PHE A 180 6.45 11.24 -10.63
N LYS A 181 6.49 10.19 -11.45
CA LYS A 181 6.60 8.81 -10.96
C LYS A 181 7.83 8.63 -10.08
N TYR A 182 9.00 9.06 -10.56
CA TYR A 182 10.25 8.96 -9.80
C TYR A 182 10.16 9.67 -8.45
N GLN A 183 9.62 10.89 -8.43
CA GLN A 183 9.45 11.68 -7.20
C GLN A 183 8.48 11.02 -6.22
N MET A 184 7.35 10.50 -6.71
CA MET A 184 6.35 9.82 -5.89
C MET A 184 6.90 8.50 -5.32
N ASP A 185 7.61 7.70 -6.12
CA ASP A 185 8.25 6.45 -5.66
C ASP A 185 9.28 6.73 -4.54
N GLN A 186 10.12 7.76 -4.70
CA GLN A 186 11.10 8.15 -3.67
C GLN A 186 10.42 8.65 -2.38
N ALA A 187 9.36 9.44 -2.53
CA ALA A 187 8.58 9.93 -1.39
C ALA A 187 7.90 8.78 -0.63
N GLU A 188 7.35 7.79 -1.34
CA GLU A 188 6.72 6.61 -0.74
C GLU A 188 7.74 5.79 0.07
N GLU A 189 8.92 5.51 -0.51
CA GLU A 189 9.97 4.75 0.17
C GLU A 189 10.47 5.45 1.44
N CYS A 190 10.59 6.78 1.41
CA CYS A 190 10.93 7.57 2.59
C CYS A 190 9.81 7.54 3.64
N TYR A 191 8.55 7.70 3.21
CA TYR A 191 7.39 7.71 4.12
C TYR A 191 7.23 6.35 4.84
N LYS A 192 7.33 5.23 4.10
CA LYS A 192 7.26 3.87 4.67
C LYS A 192 8.34 3.59 5.72
N ARG A 193 9.50 4.25 5.60
CA ARG A 193 10.62 4.16 6.56
C ARG A 193 10.55 5.23 7.65
N LYS A 194 9.46 6.00 7.73
CA LYS A 194 9.28 7.15 8.63
C LYS A 194 10.34 8.25 8.49
N LEU A 195 10.98 8.33 7.34
CA LEU A 195 11.84 9.44 6.96
C LEU A 195 10.96 10.58 6.44
N TYR A 196 10.12 11.14 7.33
CA TYR A 196 9.07 12.08 6.94
C TYR A 196 9.62 13.41 6.40
N LEU A 197 10.78 13.85 6.88
CA LEU A 197 11.42 15.07 6.36
C LEU A 197 11.80 14.94 4.87
N PRO A 198 12.61 13.93 4.46
CA PRO A 198 12.89 13.74 3.03
C PRO A 198 11.64 13.33 2.23
N ALA A 199 10.67 12.63 2.83
CA ALA A 199 9.39 12.35 2.17
C ALA A 199 8.65 13.65 1.81
N ALA A 200 8.47 14.57 2.76
CA ALA A 200 7.78 15.84 2.54
C ALA A 200 8.53 16.75 1.55
N ALA A 201 9.87 16.76 1.60
CA ALA A 201 10.68 17.48 0.62
C ALA A 201 10.44 16.95 -0.80
N THR A 202 10.45 15.63 -0.96
CA THR A 202 10.23 14.98 -2.26
C THR A 202 8.78 15.17 -2.76
N LEU A 203 7.79 15.05 -1.88
CA LEU A 203 6.39 15.37 -2.18
C LEU A 203 6.21 16.82 -2.63
N SER A 204 6.95 17.76 -2.05
CA SER A 204 6.90 19.16 -2.46
C SER A 204 7.41 19.36 -3.90
N VAL A 205 8.44 18.59 -4.30
CA VAL A 205 8.91 18.58 -5.69
C VAL A 205 7.88 17.94 -6.62
N ALA A 206 7.22 16.85 -6.20
CA ALA A 206 6.12 16.25 -6.95
C ALA A 206 4.95 17.22 -7.17
N LEU A 207 4.58 17.99 -6.14
CA LEU A 207 3.58 19.05 -6.27
C LEU A 207 4.02 20.15 -7.24
N GLU A 208 5.29 20.55 -7.19
CA GLU A 208 5.87 21.52 -8.12
C GLU A 208 5.77 21.02 -9.57
N THR A 209 6.13 19.76 -9.82
CA THR A 209 5.97 19.10 -11.13
C THR A 209 4.53 19.15 -11.63
N VAL A 210 3.55 18.83 -10.78
CA VAL A 210 2.12 18.86 -11.12
C VAL A 210 1.65 20.29 -11.44
N LEU A 211 2.07 21.29 -10.67
CA LEU A 211 1.72 22.69 -10.92
C LEU A 211 2.36 23.23 -12.21
N ILE A 212 3.62 22.89 -12.48
CA ILE A 212 4.31 23.24 -13.72
C ILE A 212 3.59 22.60 -14.92
N ALA A 213 3.21 21.32 -14.81
CA ALA A 213 2.47 20.63 -15.84
C ALA A 213 1.12 21.30 -16.14
N LEU A 214 0.40 21.71 -15.08
CA LEU A 214 -0.86 22.44 -15.21
C LEU A 214 -0.64 23.81 -15.88
N CYS A 215 0.35 24.59 -15.43
CA CYS A 215 0.71 25.86 -16.06
C CYS A 215 1.03 25.70 -17.55
N LYS A 216 1.83 24.69 -17.93
CA LYS A 216 2.15 24.43 -19.34
C LYS A 216 0.90 24.08 -20.16
N ARG A 217 -0.01 23.27 -19.62
CA ARG A 217 -1.25 22.92 -20.29
C ARG A 217 -2.13 24.15 -20.55
N GLU A 218 -2.20 25.05 -19.58
CA GLU A 218 -2.97 26.29 -19.66
C GLU A 218 -2.22 27.44 -20.36
N ASN A 219 -1.09 27.14 -21.03
CA ASN A 219 -0.23 28.11 -21.73
C ASN A 219 0.19 29.30 -20.86
N ILE A 220 0.40 29.05 -19.57
CA ILE A 220 0.93 30.02 -18.62
C ILE A 220 2.44 30.04 -18.75
N LYS A 221 2.98 31.23 -19.01
CA LYS A 221 4.42 31.41 -19.05
C LYS A 221 4.95 31.36 -17.62
N ILE A 222 5.77 30.35 -17.36
CA ILE A 222 6.48 30.18 -16.10
C ILE A 222 7.83 30.87 -16.28
N ASP A 223 8.09 31.93 -15.53
CA ASP A 223 9.43 32.51 -15.45
C ASP A 223 10.38 31.53 -14.71
N ASN A 224 11.66 31.83 -14.56
CA ASN A 224 12.60 30.96 -13.83
C ASN A 224 12.25 30.74 -12.34
N ASN A 225 11.09 31.23 -11.87
CA ASN A 225 10.56 31.02 -10.53
C ASN A 225 9.58 29.85 -10.52
N THR A 226 10.00 28.73 -9.95
CA THR A 226 9.17 27.53 -9.78
C THR A 226 8.62 27.37 -8.36
N MET A 227 8.71 28.42 -7.52
CA MET A 227 8.18 28.35 -6.16
C MET A 227 6.67 28.10 -6.18
N LEU A 228 6.23 27.16 -5.32
CA LEU A 228 4.84 26.70 -5.26
C LEU A 228 3.83 27.84 -5.10
N ASN A 229 4.11 28.81 -4.23
CA ASN A 229 3.23 29.97 -4.01
C ASN A 229 3.08 30.83 -5.27
N TYR A 230 4.18 31.07 -6.00
CA TYR A 230 4.17 31.80 -7.26
C TYR A 230 3.36 31.07 -8.33
N LEU A 231 3.57 29.75 -8.50
CA LEU A 231 2.80 28.94 -9.45
C LEU A 231 1.30 28.96 -9.11
N GLY A 232 0.96 28.83 -7.83
CA GLY A 232 -0.43 28.89 -7.35
C GLY A 232 -1.09 30.25 -7.58
N GLU A 233 -0.36 31.36 -7.38
CA GLU A 233 -0.85 32.70 -7.67
C GLU A 233 -1.04 32.93 -9.17
N GLU A 234 -0.13 32.50 -10.03
CA GLU A 234 -0.28 32.61 -11.49
C GLU A 234 -1.50 31.86 -12.01
N LEU A 235 -1.69 30.61 -11.56
CA LEU A 235 -2.88 29.81 -11.88
C LEU A 235 -4.17 30.50 -11.42
N ARG A 236 -4.16 31.12 -10.23
CA ARG A 236 -5.31 31.84 -9.69
C ARG A 236 -5.59 33.12 -10.47
N ASN A 237 -4.57 33.91 -10.78
CA ASN A 237 -4.70 35.18 -11.50
C ASN A 237 -5.32 34.98 -12.89
N ARG A 238 -5.14 33.78 -13.46
CA ARG A 238 -5.73 33.36 -14.74
C ARG A 238 -7.04 32.60 -14.60
N ASN A 239 -7.60 32.51 -13.39
CA ASN A 239 -8.83 31.78 -13.08
C ASN A 239 -8.79 30.28 -13.40
N VAL A 240 -7.61 29.66 -13.47
CA VAL A 240 -7.48 28.20 -13.61
C VAL A 240 -7.86 27.51 -12.30
N ILE A 241 -7.38 28.05 -11.19
CA ILE A 241 -7.69 27.54 -9.85
C ILE A 241 -8.43 28.58 -9.02
N ASN A 242 -9.27 28.12 -8.08
CA ASN A 242 -9.96 29.01 -7.15
C ASN A 242 -9.06 29.46 -5.98
N TYR A 243 -9.55 30.46 -5.23
CA TYR A 243 -8.86 31.01 -4.05
C TYR A 243 -8.49 29.92 -3.01
N ARG A 244 -9.39 28.97 -2.78
CA ARG A 244 -9.21 27.92 -1.77
C ARG A 244 -8.03 27.01 -2.12
N LEU A 245 -7.93 26.60 -3.38
CA LEU A 245 -6.83 25.77 -3.86
C LEU A 245 -5.50 26.55 -3.85
N ALA A 246 -5.51 27.81 -4.29
CA ALA A 246 -4.33 28.67 -4.20
C ALA A 246 -3.82 28.81 -2.75
N LYS A 247 -4.74 29.00 -1.78
CA LYS A 247 -4.36 29.05 -0.35
C LYS A 247 -3.84 27.74 0.19
N ARG A 248 -4.34 26.60 -0.30
CA ARG A 248 -3.82 25.27 0.06
C ARG A 248 -2.37 25.09 -0.43
N ILE A 249 -2.06 25.57 -1.63
CA ILE A 249 -0.70 25.54 -2.19
C ILE A 249 0.25 26.45 -1.37
N ASP A 250 -0.21 27.64 -0.99
CA ASP A 250 0.53 28.60 -0.15
C ASP A 250 0.86 28.02 1.25
N ILE A 251 -0.12 27.36 1.88
CA ILE A 251 0.09 26.62 3.14
C ILE A 251 1.14 25.52 2.94
N THR A 252 1.02 24.73 1.87
CA THR A 252 1.98 23.66 1.56
C THR A 252 3.41 24.18 1.40
N TYR A 253 3.58 25.32 0.72
CA TYR A 253 4.87 25.99 0.59
C TYR A 253 5.45 26.40 1.96
N SER A 254 4.59 26.94 2.84
CA SER A 254 4.97 27.33 4.20
C SER A 254 5.39 26.12 5.05
N LEU A 255 4.69 24.98 4.91
CA LEU A 255 5.04 23.73 5.57
C LEU A 255 6.42 23.21 5.13
N ARG A 256 6.70 23.19 3.81
CA ARG A 256 8.02 22.84 3.27
C ARG A 256 9.13 23.69 3.90
N ASN A 257 8.92 25.01 3.98
CA ASN A 257 9.91 25.92 4.57
C ASN A 257 10.07 25.67 6.08
N SER A 258 9.00 25.39 6.81
CA SER A 258 9.07 25.07 8.23
C SER A 258 9.79 23.74 8.49
N LEU A 259 9.58 22.74 7.64
CA LEU A 259 10.23 21.44 7.75
C LEU A 259 11.75 21.52 7.57
N ALA A 260 12.21 22.39 6.67
CA ALA A 260 13.64 22.63 6.46
C ALA A 260 14.33 23.27 7.68
N HIS A 261 13.57 23.85 8.62
CA HIS A 261 14.14 24.70 9.67
C HIS A 261 13.83 24.28 11.11
N SER A 262 12.77 23.51 11.40
CA SER A 262 12.33 23.45 12.81
C SER A 262 11.57 22.22 13.33
N ASN A 263 11.08 21.27 12.53
CA ASN A 263 10.19 20.22 13.06
C ASN A 263 10.71 18.79 12.82
N LYS A 264 10.93 18.04 13.92
CA LYS A 264 11.26 16.61 13.91
C LYS A 264 10.04 15.78 14.34
N GLY A 265 9.84 14.61 13.73
CA GLY A 265 8.84 13.63 14.20
C GLY A 265 7.45 13.74 13.56
N GLU A 266 6.39 13.51 14.35
CA GLU A 266 4.99 13.35 13.90
C GLU A 266 4.41 14.56 13.16
N VAL A 267 4.90 15.78 13.41
CA VAL A 267 4.47 16.98 12.67
C VAL A 267 4.80 16.82 11.18
N ALA A 268 5.97 16.26 10.85
CA ALA A 268 6.37 16.03 9.47
C ALA A 268 5.54 14.95 8.76
N LYS A 269 4.95 14.01 9.53
CA LYS A 269 4.02 13.02 8.99
C LYS A 269 2.73 13.70 8.51
N ALA A 270 2.13 14.53 9.36
CA ALA A 270 0.93 15.28 9.00
C ALA A 270 1.18 16.21 7.80
N ASP A 271 2.38 16.80 7.72
CA ASP A 271 2.76 17.63 6.57
C ASP A 271 2.81 16.82 5.28
N CYS A 272 3.36 15.59 5.29
CA CYS A 272 3.32 14.70 4.12
C CYS A 272 1.89 14.45 3.62
N GLU A 273 0.96 14.17 4.55
CA GLU A 273 -0.44 13.91 4.24
C GLU A 273 -1.14 15.13 3.63
N ILE A 274 -0.85 16.34 4.15
CA ILE A 274 -1.36 17.61 3.60
C ILE A 274 -0.85 17.83 2.17
N ILE A 275 0.45 17.62 1.92
CA ILE A 275 1.05 17.80 0.60
C ILE A 275 0.45 16.81 -0.39
N LEU A 276 0.36 15.53 -0.02
CA LEU A 276 -0.18 14.50 -0.90
C LEU A 276 -1.66 14.74 -1.23
N ASN A 277 -2.47 15.14 -0.24
CA ASN A 277 -3.86 15.52 -0.49
C ASN A 277 -3.99 16.73 -1.43
N SER A 278 -3.02 17.63 -1.40
CA SER A 278 -2.95 18.76 -2.35
C SER A 278 -2.63 18.28 -3.77
N ILE A 279 -1.68 17.36 -3.92
CA ILE A 279 -1.36 16.69 -5.20
C ILE A 279 -2.62 15.99 -5.74
N ARG A 280 -3.25 15.15 -4.93
CA ARG A 280 -4.50 14.46 -5.27
C ARG A 280 -5.58 15.41 -5.74
N THR A 281 -5.84 16.48 -4.97
CA THR A 281 -6.83 17.49 -5.35
C THR A 281 -6.54 18.07 -6.73
N ILE A 282 -5.28 18.34 -7.07
CA ILE A 282 -4.95 18.91 -8.38
C ILE A 282 -5.06 17.85 -9.48
N ILE A 283 -4.63 16.62 -9.24
CA ILE A 283 -4.80 15.53 -10.21
C ILE A 283 -6.28 15.33 -10.50
N ASP A 284 -7.10 15.07 -9.49
CA ASP A 284 -8.53 14.74 -9.66
C ASP A 284 -9.34 15.85 -10.36
N ASN A 285 -8.95 17.12 -10.20
CA ASN A 285 -9.69 18.25 -10.77
C ASN A 285 -9.18 18.67 -12.15
N TYR A 286 -7.95 18.30 -12.51
CA TYR A 286 -7.31 18.86 -13.67
C TYR A 286 -6.75 17.82 -14.63
N PHE A 287 -6.33 16.62 -14.22
CA PHE A 287 -5.71 15.59 -15.08
C PHE A 287 -6.60 14.37 -15.26
#